data_AF-A0A1F3BQK1-F1
#
_entry.id   AF-A0A1F3BQK1-F1
#
_cell.length_a   1.000
_cell.length_b   1.000
_cell.length_c   1.000
_cell.angle_alpha   90.00
_cell.angle_beta   90.00
_cell.angle_gamma   90.00
#
_symmetry.space_group_name_H-M   'P 1'
#
loop_
_entity.id
_entity.type
_entity.pdbx_description
1 polymer ?
#
loop_
_entity_poly.entity_id
_entity_poly.type
_entity_poly.pdbx_seq_one_letter_code
_entity_poly.pdbx_strand_id
1 'polypeptide(L)'
;METKMIGNKIAEARKKLNISQAQLAESLFISAQAVGKWERGESMPDITTLNRLAVILGVDLNYFSENFQPVASEMATVESMVKQSDELLSGKQNLPDNAGKKLSWDMSRGNWVDADFSGLKNLHEKFSSSNMQRCKFIGSDLSGLLLKRNNVDSCDFSGSDISNSRIQGSNLGKNIFKECSLKETEFSGSNIDRCDFTDANFTGTEFSKNNIYGCDFTGANFTGVVVKSGGFSGVVIKSGGLEKNTIANAVWNHTSFIDIQIADIVFVGTLQDCYFENCAFTRVTFQNATLINTFFKNNKKLKRIWFIECKADRITYEFLKQGNADLTGITLITQ
;
A
#
# COMPACT_ATOMS: atom_id res chain seq x y z
N MET A 1 25.37 -0.30 1.30
CA MET A 1 26.12 0.33 2.41
C MET A 1 25.59 -0.19 3.74
N GLU A 2 24.26 -0.21 3.92
CA GLU A 2 23.54 -0.76 5.09
C GLU A 2 23.69 -2.28 5.31
N THR A 3 23.60 -3.13 4.26
CA THR A 3 23.77 -4.60 4.40
C THR A 3 25.12 -4.98 4.99
N LYS A 4 26.17 -4.25 4.61
CA LYS A 4 27.53 -4.44 5.13
C LYS A 4 27.66 -3.97 6.58
N MET A 5 26.90 -2.95 6.97
CA MET A 5 26.86 -2.42 8.34
C MET A 5 26.16 -3.40 9.30
N ILE A 6 24.98 -3.91 8.92
CA ILE A 6 24.28 -4.96 9.68
C ILE A 6 25.13 -6.23 9.77
N GLY A 7 25.75 -6.65 8.67
CA GLY A 7 26.69 -7.77 8.64
C GLY A 7 27.84 -7.62 9.63
N ASN A 8 28.46 -6.43 9.68
CA ASN A 8 29.53 -6.13 10.64
C ASN A 8 29.04 -6.21 12.08
N LYS A 9 27.85 -5.68 12.38
CA LYS A 9 27.26 -5.72 13.73
C LYS A 9 26.93 -7.14 14.17
N ILE A 10 26.37 -7.97 13.30
CA ILE A 10 26.16 -9.39 13.56
C ILE A 10 27.50 -10.07 13.90
N ALA A 11 28.54 -9.80 13.11
CA ALA A 11 29.88 -10.35 13.36
C ALA A 11 30.48 -9.88 14.69
N GLU A 12 30.32 -8.59 15.04
CA GLU A 12 30.80 -8.01 16.30
C GLU A 12 30.11 -8.62 17.52
N ALA A 13 28.77 -8.64 17.55
CA ALA A 13 28.02 -9.22 18.66
C ALA A 13 28.30 -10.72 18.80
N ARG A 14 28.39 -11.45 17.69
CA ARG A 14 28.74 -12.87 17.68
C ARG A 14 30.13 -13.13 18.27
N LYS A 15 31.13 -12.34 17.86
CA LYS A 15 32.50 -12.46 18.38
C LYS A 15 32.57 -12.10 19.87
N LYS A 16 31.76 -11.15 20.34
CA LYS A 16 31.68 -10.78 21.76
C LYS A 16 31.21 -11.95 22.65
N LEU A 17 30.34 -12.82 22.12
CA LEU A 17 29.90 -14.04 22.79
C LEU A 17 30.78 -15.27 22.53
N ASN A 18 31.87 -15.12 21.77
CA ASN A 18 32.81 -16.18 21.43
C ASN A 18 32.17 -17.41 20.74
N ILE A 19 31.14 -17.19 19.92
CA ILE A 19 30.49 -18.27 19.13
C ILE A 19 30.89 -18.20 17.65
N SER A 20 31.04 -19.35 17.00
CA SER A 20 31.34 -19.46 15.58
C SER A 20 30.11 -19.18 14.69
N GLN A 21 30.33 -18.90 13.40
CA GLN A 21 29.23 -18.78 12.42
C GLN A 21 28.38 -20.05 12.37
N ALA A 22 28.99 -21.23 12.54
CA ALA A 22 28.29 -22.51 12.56
C ALA A 22 27.39 -22.66 13.80
N GLN A 23 27.86 -22.28 14.99
CA GLN A 23 27.07 -22.32 16.22
C GLN A 23 25.91 -21.31 16.21
N LEU A 24 26.12 -20.13 15.64
CA LEU A 24 25.04 -19.15 15.46
C LEU A 24 24.00 -19.67 14.45
N ALA A 25 24.45 -20.29 13.36
CA ALA A 25 23.56 -20.88 12.36
C ALA A 25 22.75 -22.05 12.90
N GLU A 26 23.37 -22.91 13.72
CA GLU A 26 22.70 -24.02 14.43
C GLU A 26 21.60 -23.49 15.35
N SER A 27 21.88 -22.44 16.13
CA SER A 27 20.90 -21.80 17.03
C SER A 27 19.73 -21.13 16.29
N LEU A 28 19.91 -20.82 15.00
CA LEU A 28 18.90 -20.22 14.13
C LEU A 28 18.20 -21.24 13.22
N PHE A 29 18.62 -22.51 13.24
CA PHE A 29 18.17 -23.56 12.33
C PHE A 29 18.38 -23.23 10.83
N ILE A 30 19.54 -22.65 10.50
CA ILE A 30 19.92 -22.25 9.13
C ILE A 30 21.33 -22.73 8.76
N SER A 31 21.77 -22.49 7.52
CA SER A 31 23.13 -22.84 7.09
C SER A 31 24.17 -21.82 7.57
N ALA A 32 25.36 -22.31 7.93
CA ALA A 32 26.51 -21.45 8.26
C ALA A 32 26.91 -20.53 7.09
N GLN A 33 26.63 -20.95 5.85
CA GLN A 33 26.84 -20.15 4.65
C GLN A 33 25.95 -18.90 4.63
N ALA A 34 24.71 -18.99 5.14
CA ALA A 34 23.80 -17.84 5.23
C ALA A 34 24.36 -16.77 6.18
N VAL A 35 24.81 -17.17 7.37
CA VAL A 35 25.47 -16.27 8.34
C VAL A 35 26.72 -15.63 7.72
N GLY A 36 27.54 -16.41 7.01
CA GLY A 36 28.71 -15.89 6.31
C GLY A 36 28.37 -14.86 5.23
N LYS A 37 27.29 -15.06 4.46
CA LYS A 37 26.82 -14.09 3.46
C LYS A 37 26.32 -12.79 4.12
N TRP A 38 25.65 -12.89 5.27
CA TRP A 38 25.24 -11.71 6.04
C TRP A 38 26.44 -10.90 6.53
N GLU A 39 27.44 -11.56 7.14
CA GLU A 39 28.63 -10.86 7.66
C GLU A 39 29.48 -10.20 6.56
N ARG A 40 29.43 -10.73 5.33
CA ARG A 40 30.06 -10.09 4.15
C ARG A 40 29.21 -9.01 3.49
N GLY A 41 27.95 -8.85 3.93
CA GLY A 41 26.99 -7.91 3.35
C GLY A 41 26.44 -8.33 1.98
N GLU A 42 26.58 -9.62 1.62
CA GLU A 42 26.11 -10.23 0.37
C GLU A 42 24.61 -10.52 0.40
N SER A 43 24.03 -10.70 1.58
CA SER A 43 22.59 -10.88 1.82
C SER A 43 22.22 -10.38 3.22
N MET A 44 20.93 -10.41 3.58
CA MET A 44 20.44 -10.00 4.91
C MET A 44 19.53 -11.09 5.50
N PRO A 45 19.53 -11.31 6.83
CA PRO A 45 18.48 -12.10 7.47
C PRO A 45 17.12 -11.43 7.31
N ASP A 46 16.06 -12.24 7.18
CA ASP A 46 14.68 -11.74 7.29
C ASP A 46 14.41 -11.22 8.72
N ILE A 47 13.30 -10.52 8.90
CA ILE A 47 12.97 -9.88 10.17
C ILE A 47 12.74 -10.87 11.32
N THR A 48 12.20 -12.05 11.04
CA THR A 48 11.98 -13.11 12.04
C THR A 48 13.32 -13.66 12.51
N THR A 49 14.24 -13.83 11.58
CA THR A 49 15.61 -14.27 11.82
C THR A 49 16.42 -13.20 12.54
N LEU A 50 16.22 -11.91 12.23
CA LEU A 50 16.86 -10.79 12.93
C LEU A 50 16.39 -10.67 14.39
N ASN A 51 15.09 -10.91 14.65
CA ASN A 51 14.56 -11.00 16.01
C ASN A 51 15.22 -12.12 16.82
N ARG A 52 15.37 -13.30 16.21
CA ARG A 52 16.05 -14.44 16.85
C ARG A 52 17.54 -14.15 17.08
N LEU A 53 18.20 -13.50 16.12
CA LEU A 53 19.58 -13.04 16.25
C LEU A 53 19.77 -12.14 17.46
N ALA A 54 18.90 -11.15 17.67
CA ALA A 54 18.94 -10.25 18.83
C ALA A 54 18.88 -11.03 20.15
N VAL A 55 17.93 -11.97 20.27
CA VAL A 55 17.78 -12.84 21.45
C VAL A 55 19.03 -13.70 21.70
N ILE A 56 19.53 -14.38 20.67
CA ILE A 56 20.71 -15.26 20.79
C ILE A 56 21.96 -14.46 21.13
N LEU A 57 22.10 -13.27 20.53
CA LEU A 57 23.26 -12.42 20.69
C LEU A 57 23.22 -11.56 21.96
N GLY A 58 22.13 -11.64 22.73
CA GLY A 58 21.96 -10.85 23.96
C GLY A 58 22.03 -9.34 23.70
N VAL A 59 21.64 -8.91 22.50
CA VAL A 59 21.62 -7.51 22.10
C VAL A 59 20.19 -7.10 21.81
N ASP A 60 19.88 -5.84 22.09
CA ASP A 60 18.62 -5.26 21.64
C ASP A 60 18.56 -5.27 20.11
N LEU A 61 17.38 -5.51 19.52
CA LEU A 61 17.23 -5.55 18.06
C LEU A 61 17.69 -4.25 17.38
N ASN A 62 17.53 -3.11 18.06
CA ASN A 62 17.98 -1.80 17.58
C ASN A 62 19.51 -1.69 17.50
N TYR A 63 20.25 -2.62 18.13
CA TYR A 63 21.68 -2.73 17.95
C TYR A 63 22.04 -2.77 16.45
N PHE A 64 21.23 -3.41 15.61
CA PHE A 64 21.48 -3.53 14.16
C PHE A 64 21.13 -2.26 13.33
N SER A 65 20.54 -1.23 13.92
CA SER A 65 20.16 0.04 13.25
C SER A 65 21.31 1.06 13.19
N GLU A 66 21.29 1.97 12.21
CA GLU A 66 22.33 3.01 12.03
C GLU A 66 22.40 4.05 13.16
N ASN A 67 21.30 4.27 13.90
CA ASN A 67 21.18 5.35 14.89
C ASN A 67 21.45 4.93 16.34
N PHE A 68 21.90 3.71 16.60
CA PHE A 68 22.11 3.24 17.97
C PHE A 68 23.49 3.65 18.52
N GLN A 69 23.51 4.60 19.46
CA GLN A 69 24.65 4.81 20.36
C GLN A 69 24.40 4.06 21.68
N PRO A 70 25.32 3.20 22.15
CA PRO A 70 25.19 2.58 23.45
C PRO A 70 25.31 3.66 24.53
N VAL A 71 24.29 3.81 25.36
CA VAL A 71 24.42 4.59 26.60
C VAL A 71 25.35 3.79 27.52
N ALA A 72 26.56 4.30 27.73
CA ALA A 72 27.52 3.73 28.66
C ALA A 72 27.04 3.98 30.10
N SER A 73 26.27 3.06 30.67
CA SER A 73 26.19 2.82 32.12
C SER A 73 25.11 1.78 32.41
N GLU A 74 25.51 0.53 32.55
CA GLU A 74 24.85 -0.46 33.43
C GLU A 74 25.71 -1.74 33.44
N MET A 75 26.91 -1.60 33.99
CA MET A 75 27.70 -2.72 34.51
C MET A 75 28.07 -2.39 35.96
N ALA A 76 27.12 -2.59 36.88
CA ALA A 76 27.26 -2.69 38.35
C ALA A 76 25.84 -2.54 38.93
N THR A 77 25.13 -3.55 39.40
CA THR A 77 25.44 -4.37 40.57
C THR A 77 24.36 -5.46 40.67
N VAL A 78 24.75 -6.74 40.59
CA VAL A 78 23.84 -7.90 40.68
C VAL A 78 23.64 -8.38 42.14
N GLU A 79 24.24 -7.71 43.13
CA GLU A 79 24.30 -8.21 44.51
C GLU A 79 23.25 -7.63 45.49
N SER A 80 22.43 -6.63 45.11
CA SER A 80 21.52 -5.99 46.08
C SER A 80 20.04 -6.39 45.97
N MET A 81 19.63 -7.18 44.97
CA MET A 81 18.20 -7.45 44.70
C MET A 81 17.63 -8.77 45.24
N VAL A 82 18.33 -9.48 46.14
CA VAL A 82 17.84 -10.77 46.70
C VAL A 82 17.13 -10.61 48.05
N LYS A 83 17.00 -9.41 48.62
CA LYS A 83 16.47 -9.22 50.00
C LYS A 83 15.11 -8.51 50.15
N GLN A 84 14.35 -8.29 49.08
CA GLN A 84 13.05 -7.62 49.16
C GLN A 84 11.93 -8.39 48.43
N SER A 85 11.87 -9.70 48.63
CA SER A 85 10.83 -10.57 48.04
C SER A 85 9.58 -10.76 48.90
N ASP A 86 9.48 -10.21 50.13
CA ASP A 86 8.41 -10.62 51.08
C ASP A 86 7.42 -9.54 51.55
N GLU A 87 7.43 -8.30 51.04
CA GLU A 87 6.58 -7.22 51.59
C GLU A 87 5.76 -6.37 50.57
N LEU A 88 5.30 -6.93 49.45
CA LEU A 88 4.44 -6.18 48.50
C LEU A 88 3.13 -6.88 48.10
N LEU A 89 2.69 -7.86 48.88
CA LEU A 89 1.30 -8.35 48.89
C LEU A 89 0.43 -7.45 49.79
N SER A 90 0.22 -6.20 49.37
CA SER A 90 -0.97 -5.34 49.63
C SER A 90 -0.60 -3.86 49.52
N GLY A 91 -1.36 -3.13 48.70
CA GLY A 91 -1.26 -1.67 48.65
C GLY A 91 -1.23 -1.11 47.24
N LYS A 92 -2.38 -0.64 46.77
CA LYS A 92 -2.47 0.26 45.61
C LYS A 92 -1.63 1.52 45.90
N GLN A 93 -0.51 1.69 45.21
CA GLN A 93 0.14 2.99 45.06
C GLN A 93 0.68 3.16 43.65
N ASN A 94 0.46 4.37 43.13
CA ASN A 94 0.72 4.81 41.76
C ASN A 94 2.19 4.62 41.38
N LEU A 95 2.43 3.81 40.35
CA LEU A 95 3.69 3.78 39.61
C LEU A 95 3.75 5.01 38.68
N PRO A 96 4.92 5.65 38.52
CA PRO A 96 5.07 6.82 37.67
C PRO A 96 4.76 6.46 36.21
N ASP A 97 4.05 7.37 35.52
CA ASP A 97 3.78 7.31 34.08
C ASP A 97 5.08 7.17 33.28
N ASN A 98 5.47 5.94 32.97
CA ASN A 98 6.35 5.66 31.85
C ASN A 98 5.48 5.10 30.72
N ALA A 99 4.54 5.94 30.27
CA ALA A 99 3.68 5.67 29.13
C ALA A 99 4.53 5.55 27.86
N GLY A 100 4.70 4.30 27.41
CA GLY A 100 4.90 3.89 26.02
C GLY A 100 5.81 4.76 25.15
N LYS A 101 7.14 4.55 25.22
CA LYS A 101 7.99 4.84 24.06
C LYS A 101 7.56 3.92 22.92
N LYS A 102 6.70 4.42 22.04
CA LYS A 102 6.26 3.75 20.81
C LYS A 102 7.51 3.38 19.99
N LEU A 103 7.75 2.09 19.82
CA LEU A 103 8.81 1.55 18.96
C LEU A 103 8.65 2.18 17.57
N SER A 104 9.68 2.87 17.07
CA SER A 104 9.64 3.59 15.80
C SER A 104 10.83 3.14 14.98
N TRP A 105 10.64 2.25 14.03
CA TRP A 105 11.68 1.93 13.08
C TRP A 105 11.60 2.91 11.90
N ASP A 106 12.75 3.28 11.37
CA ASP A 106 12.86 4.19 10.24
C ASP A 106 13.49 3.40 9.11
N MET A 107 12.65 2.97 8.18
CA MET A 107 13.03 2.16 7.02
C MET A 107 13.31 3.03 5.80
N SER A 108 13.37 4.34 5.99
CA SER A 108 13.68 5.33 4.96
C SER A 108 15.07 5.11 4.36
N ARG A 109 15.21 5.40 3.06
CA ARG A 109 16.45 5.30 2.27
C ARG A 109 17.01 3.88 2.12
N GLY A 110 16.33 2.90 2.71
CA GLY A 110 16.72 1.50 2.59
C GLY A 110 16.60 0.98 1.17
N ASN A 111 17.45 0.01 0.85
CA ASN A 111 17.40 -0.74 -0.41
C ASN A 111 17.05 -2.20 -0.14
N TRP A 112 15.77 -2.51 -0.25
CA TRP A 112 15.17 -3.80 0.04
C TRP A 112 14.88 -4.52 -1.27
N VAL A 113 15.53 -5.66 -1.49
CA VAL A 113 15.40 -6.44 -2.71
C VAL A 113 15.21 -7.89 -2.32
N ASP A 114 14.16 -8.53 -2.82
CA ASP A 114 13.80 -9.93 -2.54
C ASP A 114 13.60 -10.23 -1.03
N ALA A 115 13.29 -9.20 -0.24
CA ALA A 115 13.11 -9.32 1.20
C ALA A 115 11.69 -9.80 1.56
N ASP A 116 11.59 -10.63 2.60
CA ASP A 116 10.30 -11.12 3.10
C ASP A 116 9.95 -10.46 4.44
N PHE A 117 8.87 -9.70 4.39
CA PHE A 117 8.24 -8.95 5.48
C PHE A 117 6.80 -9.41 5.72
N SER A 118 6.46 -10.64 5.30
CA SER A 118 5.11 -11.18 5.45
C SER A 118 4.75 -11.38 6.93
N GLY A 119 3.50 -11.11 7.27
CA GLY A 119 2.97 -11.25 8.63
C GLY A 119 3.48 -10.21 9.64
N LEU A 120 4.21 -9.16 9.20
CA LEU A 120 4.60 -8.05 10.06
C LEU A 120 3.38 -7.45 10.76
N LYS A 121 3.54 -7.03 12.02
CA LYS A 121 2.48 -6.40 12.81
C LYS A 121 2.93 -5.07 13.36
N ASN A 122 2.00 -4.11 13.46
CA ASN A 122 2.21 -2.78 14.01
C ASN A 122 3.31 -1.96 13.32
N LEU A 123 3.49 -2.13 12.01
CA LEU A 123 4.45 -1.30 11.26
C LEU A 123 3.81 0.04 10.91
N HIS A 124 3.86 0.99 11.85
CA HIS A 124 3.27 2.34 11.69
C HIS A 124 4.33 3.40 11.31
N GLU A 125 5.29 3.00 10.50
CA GLU A 125 6.57 3.67 10.31
C GLU A 125 6.69 4.53 9.07
N LYS A 126 7.85 5.15 8.94
CA LYS A 126 8.23 5.97 7.79
C LYS A 126 9.12 5.16 6.87
N PHE A 127 8.64 4.95 5.64
CA PHE A 127 9.52 4.66 4.52
C PHE A 127 9.57 5.92 3.67
N SER A 128 10.71 6.59 3.67
CA SER A 128 10.93 7.74 2.80
C SER A 128 12.15 7.53 1.91
N SER A 129 11.99 7.77 0.60
CA SER A 129 13.09 7.65 -0.38
C SER A 129 13.74 6.26 -0.43
N SER A 130 12.98 5.20 -0.16
CA SER A 130 13.46 3.82 -0.11
C SER A 130 13.22 3.12 -1.45
N ASN A 131 14.05 2.14 -1.78
CA ASN A 131 13.85 1.23 -2.91
C ASN A 131 13.40 -0.12 -2.38
N MET A 132 12.23 -0.59 -2.79
CA MET A 132 11.65 -1.88 -2.44
C MET A 132 11.33 -2.61 -3.74
N GLN A 133 12.02 -3.72 -4.00
CA GLN A 133 11.84 -4.49 -5.22
C GLN A 133 11.61 -5.96 -4.88
N ARG A 134 10.56 -6.56 -5.45
CA ARG A 134 10.26 -8.00 -5.26
C ARG A 134 10.16 -8.41 -3.78
N CYS A 135 9.79 -7.47 -2.92
CA CYS A 135 9.60 -7.74 -1.50
C CYS A 135 8.22 -8.35 -1.26
N LYS A 136 8.09 -9.13 -0.20
CA LYS A 136 6.80 -9.71 0.24
C LYS A 136 6.37 -9.05 1.53
N PHE A 137 5.11 -8.65 1.60
CA PHE A 137 4.46 -8.07 2.76
C PHE A 137 3.15 -8.81 3.08
N ILE A 138 3.02 -10.06 2.63
CA ILE A 138 1.75 -10.79 2.61
C ILE A 138 1.16 -10.90 4.03
N GLY A 139 -0.11 -10.53 4.19
CA GLY A 139 -0.82 -10.59 5.48
C GLY A 139 -0.29 -9.66 6.58
N SER A 140 0.51 -8.66 6.21
CA SER A 140 1.11 -7.72 7.15
C SER A 140 0.14 -6.61 7.55
N ASP A 141 0.25 -6.13 8.78
CA ASP A 141 -0.37 -4.90 9.24
C ASP A 141 0.61 -3.74 9.06
N LEU A 142 0.29 -2.94 8.05
CA LEU A 142 0.99 -1.78 7.54
C LEU A 142 0.09 -0.53 7.67
N SER A 143 -0.88 -0.56 8.58
CA SER A 143 -1.84 0.53 8.74
C SER A 143 -1.14 1.80 9.23
N GLY A 144 -1.58 2.97 8.76
CA GLY A 144 -0.99 4.25 9.15
C GLY A 144 0.44 4.51 8.64
N LEU A 145 0.94 3.72 7.68
CA LEU A 145 2.27 3.91 7.10
C LEU A 145 2.41 5.26 6.40
N LEU A 146 3.62 5.83 6.48
CA LEU A 146 4.00 6.99 5.68
C LEU A 146 5.00 6.56 4.60
N LEU A 147 4.51 6.41 3.37
CA LEU A 147 5.32 6.10 2.19
C LEU A 147 5.56 7.38 1.37
N LYS A 148 6.75 7.98 1.47
CA LYS A 148 7.09 9.20 0.74
C LYS A 148 8.25 9.01 -0.24
N ARG A 149 8.04 9.30 -1.52
CA ARG A 149 9.09 9.25 -2.56
C ARG A 149 9.79 7.89 -2.68
N ASN A 150 9.07 6.80 -2.41
CA ASN A 150 9.65 5.47 -2.53
C ASN A 150 9.55 4.95 -3.96
N ASN A 151 10.43 4.02 -4.30
CA ASN A 151 10.28 3.16 -5.47
C ASN A 151 9.86 1.75 -5.00
N VAL A 152 8.61 1.39 -5.20
CA VAL A 152 8.03 0.09 -4.82
C VAL A 152 7.65 -0.63 -6.11
N ASP A 153 8.44 -1.62 -6.48
CA ASP A 153 8.26 -2.33 -7.75
C ASP A 153 8.16 -3.85 -7.55
N SER A 154 7.18 -4.46 -8.20
CA SER A 154 6.99 -5.91 -8.23
C SER A 154 6.88 -6.56 -6.83
N CYS A 155 6.38 -5.83 -5.84
CA CYS A 155 6.19 -6.32 -4.47
C CYS A 155 4.79 -6.93 -4.27
N ASP A 156 4.66 -7.82 -3.28
CA ASP A 156 3.42 -8.50 -2.96
C ASP A 156 2.89 -8.08 -1.59
N PHE A 157 1.75 -7.40 -1.57
CA PHE A 157 1.00 -6.93 -0.40
C PHE A 157 -0.30 -7.72 -0.20
N SER A 158 -0.44 -8.91 -0.79
CA SER A 158 -1.70 -9.66 -0.74
C SER A 158 -2.20 -9.88 0.69
N GLY A 159 -3.48 -9.63 0.93
CA GLY A 159 -4.13 -9.78 2.24
C GLY A 159 -3.62 -8.85 3.34
N SER A 160 -2.82 -7.83 3.02
CA SER A 160 -2.28 -6.88 4.00
C SER A 160 -3.27 -5.81 4.38
N ASP A 161 -3.04 -5.14 5.51
CA ASP A 161 -3.76 -3.93 5.90
C ASP A 161 -2.87 -2.70 5.73
N ILE A 162 -3.19 -1.82 4.77
CA ILE A 162 -2.51 -0.55 4.49
C ILE A 162 -3.46 0.63 4.81
N SER A 163 -4.53 0.38 5.58
CA SER A 163 -5.55 1.39 5.90
C SER A 163 -4.93 2.60 6.64
N ASN A 164 -5.51 3.79 6.47
CA ASN A 164 -5.06 5.05 7.09
C ASN A 164 -3.63 5.50 6.69
N SER A 165 -3.02 4.87 5.70
CA SER A 165 -1.66 5.20 5.26
C SER A 165 -1.63 6.41 4.33
N ARG A 166 -0.47 7.05 4.21
CA ARG A 166 -0.22 8.14 3.25
C ARG A 166 0.89 7.77 2.29
N ILE A 167 0.55 7.70 1.01
CA ILE A 167 1.43 7.30 -0.08
C ILE A 167 1.65 8.47 -1.03
N GLN A 168 2.76 9.17 -0.84
CA GLN A 168 3.02 10.47 -1.46
C GLN A 168 4.24 10.45 -2.38
N GLY A 169 4.06 10.85 -3.64
CA GLY A 169 5.16 11.01 -4.60
C GLY A 169 5.92 9.71 -4.88
N SER A 170 5.29 8.56 -4.66
CA SER A 170 5.95 7.25 -4.78
C SER A 170 5.64 6.60 -6.13
N ASN A 171 6.57 5.77 -6.60
CA ASN A 171 6.35 4.90 -7.76
C ASN A 171 5.90 3.53 -7.26
N LEU A 172 4.72 3.09 -7.69
CA LEU A 172 4.13 1.79 -7.40
C LEU A 172 3.96 1.04 -8.72
N GLY A 173 4.97 0.29 -9.14
CA GLY A 173 4.97 -0.47 -10.40
C GLY A 173 4.72 -1.96 -10.17
N LYS A 174 3.80 -2.57 -10.92
CA LYS A 174 3.61 -4.04 -10.98
C LYS A 174 3.42 -4.72 -9.62
N ASN A 175 2.89 -3.99 -8.63
CA ASN A 175 2.69 -4.53 -7.30
C ASN A 175 1.37 -5.32 -7.22
N ILE A 176 1.33 -6.30 -6.33
CA ILE A 176 0.14 -7.10 -6.03
C ILE A 176 -0.45 -6.62 -4.72
N PHE A 177 -1.69 -6.16 -4.75
CA PHE A 177 -2.49 -5.71 -3.61
C PHE A 177 -3.80 -6.51 -3.49
N LYS A 178 -3.78 -7.77 -3.94
CA LYS A 178 -4.95 -8.64 -3.94
C LYS A 178 -5.51 -8.80 -2.52
N GLU A 179 -6.82 -8.65 -2.35
CA GLU A 179 -7.51 -8.79 -1.05
C GLU A 179 -6.95 -7.84 0.04
N CYS A 180 -6.26 -6.76 -0.34
CA CYS A 180 -5.64 -5.82 0.59
C CYS A 180 -6.65 -4.78 1.10
N SER A 181 -6.53 -4.36 2.37
CA SER A 181 -7.30 -3.22 2.92
C SER A 181 -6.55 -1.91 2.71
N LEU A 182 -7.14 -0.99 1.95
CA LEU A 182 -6.65 0.35 1.61
C LEU A 182 -7.62 1.43 2.14
N LYS A 183 -8.35 1.13 3.21
CA LYS A 183 -9.41 2.01 3.74
C LYS A 183 -8.80 3.31 4.23
N GLU A 184 -9.42 4.44 3.88
CA GLU A 184 -8.98 5.77 4.31
C GLU A 184 -7.51 6.08 3.97
N THR A 185 -6.93 5.35 3.01
CA THR A 185 -5.56 5.60 2.54
C THR A 185 -5.54 6.85 1.65
N GLU A 186 -4.51 7.69 1.79
CA GLU A 186 -4.30 8.87 0.95
C GLU A 186 -3.17 8.61 -0.06
N PHE A 187 -3.48 8.57 -1.34
CA PHE A 187 -2.48 8.58 -2.42
C PHE A 187 -2.34 10.00 -2.96
N SER A 188 -1.13 10.57 -2.97
CA SER A 188 -0.90 11.92 -3.51
C SER A 188 0.34 12.02 -4.40
N GLY A 189 0.18 12.43 -5.66
CA GLY A 189 1.30 12.67 -6.56
C GLY A 189 2.09 11.41 -6.95
N SER A 190 1.50 10.23 -6.77
CA SER A 190 2.15 8.93 -6.98
C SER A 190 1.88 8.38 -8.38
N ASN A 191 2.78 7.57 -8.90
CA ASN A 191 2.61 6.84 -10.15
C ASN A 191 2.28 5.37 -9.83
N ILE A 192 1.10 4.91 -10.24
CA ILE A 192 0.58 3.56 -9.99
C ILE A 192 0.44 2.86 -11.36
N ASP A 193 1.36 1.96 -11.64
CA ASP A 193 1.57 1.31 -12.94
C ASP A 193 1.31 -0.20 -12.78
N ARG A 194 0.41 -0.75 -13.59
CA ARG A 194 0.18 -2.19 -13.77
C ARG A 194 0.05 -3.00 -12.46
N CYS A 195 -0.55 -2.39 -11.45
CA CYS A 195 -0.78 -3.06 -10.17
C CYS A 195 -2.04 -3.92 -10.23
N ASP A 196 -2.05 -5.01 -9.47
CA ASP A 196 -3.21 -5.86 -9.27
C ASP A 196 -3.87 -5.52 -7.93
N PHE A 197 -5.06 -4.94 -7.97
CA PHE A 197 -5.88 -4.61 -6.80
C PHE A 197 -7.13 -5.48 -6.72
N THR A 198 -7.09 -6.70 -7.27
CA THR A 198 -8.23 -7.61 -7.26
C THR A 198 -8.76 -7.82 -5.84
N ASP A 199 -10.07 -7.69 -5.64
CA ASP A 199 -10.77 -7.83 -4.35
C ASP A 199 -10.25 -6.89 -3.22
N ALA A 200 -9.49 -5.84 -3.55
CA ALA A 200 -8.98 -4.88 -2.56
C ALA A 200 -10.08 -3.94 -2.04
N ASN A 201 -9.91 -3.40 -0.82
CA ASN A 201 -10.89 -2.51 -0.20
C ASN A 201 -10.38 -1.06 -0.08
N PHE A 202 -10.89 -0.18 -0.93
CA PHE A 202 -10.61 1.26 -0.97
C PHE A 202 -11.64 2.12 -0.24
N THR A 203 -12.38 1.58 0.74
CA THR A 203 -13.43 2.39 1.39
C THR A 203 -12.85 3.68 1.98
N GLY A 204 -13.32 4.85 1.53
CA GLY A 204 -12.84 6.16 1.97
C GLY A 204 -11.46 6.58 1.47
N THR A 205 -10.82 5.86 0.54
CA THR A 205 -9.50 6.24 -0.01
C THR A 205 -9.57 7.56 -0.78
N GLU A 206 -8.54 8.39 -0.66
CA GLU A 206 -8.37 9.60 -1.47
C GLU A 206 -7.21 9.45 -2.48
N PHE A 207 -7.46 9.74 -3.75
CA PHE A 207 -6.44 9.84 -4.80
C PHE A 207 -6.30 11.29 -5.26
N SER A 208 -5.20 11.97 -4.91
CA SER A 208 -4.88 13.32 -5.36
C SER A 208 -3.69 13.37 -6.33
N LYS A 209 -3.85 13.93 -7.53
CA LYS A 209 -2.74 14.13 -8.49
C LYS A 209 -1.93 12.87 -8.84
N ASN A 210 -2.57 11.70 -8.83
CA ASN A 210 -1.92 10.44 -9.17
C ASN A 210 -2.05 10.14 -10.67
N ASN A 211 -1.08 9.40 -11.20
CA ASN A 211 -1.18 8.73 -12.49
C ASN A 211 -1.43 7.24 -12.24
N ILE A 212 -2.60 6.73 -12.66
CA ILE A 212 -2.95 5.32 -12.48
C ILE A 212 -3.13 4.72 -13.86
N TYR A 213 -2.27 3.75 -14.21
CA TYR A 213 -2.21 3.16 -15.54
C TYR A 213 -2.15 1.64 -15.53
N GLY A 214 -3.00 0.99 -16.33
CA GLY A 214 -2.93 -0.46 -16.59
C GLY A 214 -3.17 -1.36 -15.38
N CYS A 215 -3.79 -0.83 -14.31
CA CYS A 215 -4.07 -1.59 -13.09
C CYS A 215 -5.36 -2.41 -13.23
N ASP A 216 -5.41 -3.54 -12.54
CA ASP A 216 -6.61 -4.38 -12.39
C ASP A 216 -7.29 -4.05 -11.07
N PHE A 217 -8.59 -3.76 -11.09
CA PHE A 217 -9.41 -3.48 -9.91
C PHE A 217 -10.62 -4.42 -9.82
N THR A 218 -10.55 -5.59 -10.45
CA THR A 218 -11.62 -6.60 -10.45
C THR A 218 -12.06 -6.92 -9.02
N GLY A 219 -13.35 -6.78 -8.71
CA GLY A 219 -13.88 -7.07 -7.36
C GLY A 219 -13.53 -6.07 -6.24
N ALA A 220 -12.76 -5.01 -6.53
CA ALA A 220 -12.38 -4.04 -5.52
C ALA A 220 -13.55 -3.15 -5.04
N ASN A 221 -13.57 -2.82 -3.74
CA ASN A 221 -14.59 -1.95 -3.14
C ASN A 221 -14.13 -0.49 -3.12
N PHE A 222 -14.87 0.41 -3.77
CA PHE A 222 -14.56 1.84 -3.90
C PHE A 222 -15.53 2.76 -3.13
N THR A 223 -16.22 2.23 -2.12
CA THR A 223 -17.21 3.01 -1.36
C THR A 223 -16.60 4.27 -0.76
N GLY A 224 -17.06 5.45 -1.17
CA GLY A 224 -16.58 6.72 -0.62
C GLY A 224 -15.19 7.14 -1.10
N VAL A 225 -14.69 6.57 -2.20
CA VAL A 225 -13.42 6.99 -2.80
C VAL A 225 -13.56 8.39 -3.41
N VAL A 226 -12.55 9.23 -3.15
CA VAL A 226 -12.47 10.60 -3.67
C VAL A 226 -11.26 10.73 -4.57
N VAL A 227 -11.44 11.23 -5.80
CA VAL A 227 -10.33 11.50 -6.72
C VAL A 227 -10.24 13.01 -6.98
N LYS A 228 -9.09 13.62 -6.70
CA LYS A 228 -8.83 15.06 -6.85
C LYS A 228 -7.67 15.29 -7.82
N SER A 229 -7.92 15.94 -8.96
CA SER A 229 -6.85 16.41 -9.87
C SER A 229 -5.85 15.33 -10.35
N GLY A 230 -6.28 14.09 -10.51
CA GLY A 230 -5.54 12.96 -11.11
C GLY A 230 -6.48 12.13 -12.00
N GLY A 231 -5.94 11.29 -12.88
CA GLY A 231 -6.73 10.54 -13.87
C GLY A 231 -6.52 9.04 -13.79
N PHE A 232 -7.58 8.28 -14.07
CA PHE A 232 -7.48 6.86 -14.40
C PHE A 232 -7.29 6.75 -15.91
N SER A 233 -6.16 6.20 -16.35
CA SER A 233 -5.87 6.00 -17.78
C SER A 233 -5.62 4.52 -18.05
N GLY A 234 -6.31 3.90 -19.02
CA GLY A 234 -6.01 2.50 -19.36
C GLY A 234 -6.39 1.49 -18.27
N VAL A 235 -7.32 1.84 -17.38
CA VAL A 235 -7.80 0.96 -16.30
C VAL A 235 -8.88 0.03 -16.85
N VAL A 236 -8.88 -1.22 -16.38
CA VAL A 236 -9.91 -2.22 -16.69
C VAL A 236 -10.63 -2.60 -15.41
N ILE A 237 -11.97 -2.47 -15.42
CA ILE A 237 -12.83 -2.91 -14.32
C ILE A 237 -13.79 -3.98 -14.89
N LYS A 238 -13.60 -5.24 -14.48
CA LYS A 238 -14.40 -6.40 -14.87
C LYS A 238 -15.05 -7.05 -13.65
N SER A 239 -16.23 -7.65 -13.83
CA SER A 239 -16.90 -8.61 -12.92
C SER A 239 -16.69 -8.40 -11.42
N GLY A 240 -17.73 -7.95 -10.70
CA GLY A 240 -17.65 -7.69 -9.26
C GLY A 240 -17.94 -6.23 -8.94
N GLY A 241 -19.16 -6.02 -8.46
CA GLY A 241 -19.75 -4.83 -7.83
C GLY A 241 -19.03 -3.48 -7.92
N LEU A 242 -19.48 -2.62 -8.85
CA LEU A 242 -19.82 -1.23 -8.47
C LEU A 242 -21.23 -1.16 -7.80
N GLU A 243 -21.90 -2.29 -7.63
CA GLU A 243 -23.12 -2.42 -6.82
C GLU A 243 -22.86 -1.94 -5.40
N LYS A 244 -23.61 -0.92 -4.95
CA LYS A 244 -23.42 -0.21 -3.66
C LYS A 244 -22.16 0.65 -3.54
N ASN A 245 -21.45 0.92 -4.64
CA ASN A 245 -20.26 1.78 -4.63
C ASN A 245 -20.59 3.18 -5.16
N THR A 246 -20.09 4.21 -4.49
CA THR A 246 -20.15 5.62 -4.92
C THR A 246 -18.75 6.07 -5.30
N ILE A 247 -18.52 6.39 -6.58
CA ILE A 247 -17.29 7.03 -7.06
C ILE A 247 -17.67 8.42 -7.56
N ALA A 248 -17.35 9.46 -6.79
CA ALA A 248 -17.65 10.84 -7.15
C ALA A 248 -16.41 11.56 -7.67
N ASN A 249 -16.56 12.38 -8.72
CA ASN A 249 -15.52 13.28 -9.25
C ASN A 249 -14.28 12.60 -9.87
N ALA A 250 -14.43 11.39 -10.41
CA ALA A 250 -13.34 10.72 -11.10
C ALA A 250 -13.17 11.20 -12.55
N VAL A 251 -11.92 11.33 -13.00
CA VAL A 251 -11.51 11.70 -14.37
C VAL A 251 -10.97 10.46 -15.09
N TRP A 252 -11.47 10.16 -16.29
CA TRP A 252 -11.27 8.87 -16.97
C TRP A 252 -10.79 9.04 -18.40
N ASN A 253 -9.69 8.39 -18.78
CA ASN A 253 -9.25 8.28 -20.16
C ASN A 253 -8.90 6.81 -20.48
N HIS A 254 -9.05 6.35 -21.72
CA HIS A 254 -8.73 4.99 -22.17
C HIS A 254 -9.26 3.87 -21.26
N THR A 255 -10.39 4.08 -20.55
CA THR A 255 -10.83 3.19 -19.46
C THR A 255 -11.95 2.27 -19.93
N SER A 256 -11.91 1.00 -19.55
CA SER A 256 -12.94 0.01 -19.87
C SER A 256 -13.69 -0.47 -18.63
N PHE A 257 -15.01 -0.29 -18.64
CA PHE A 257 -15.99 -0.78 -17.68
C PHE A 257 -16.74 -1.95 -18.31
N ILE A 258 -16.65 -3.16 -17.75
CA ILE A 258 -17.22 -4.38 -18.36
C ILE A 258 -17.97 -5.19 -17.30
N ASP A 259 -19.24 -5.52 -17.55
CA ASP A 259 -20.09 -6.34 -16.68
C ASP A 259 -20.31 -5.77 -15.26
N ILE A 260 -20.53 -4.44 -15.12
CA ILE A 260 -20.68 -3.76 -13.82
C ILE A 260 -21.98 -2.94 -13.65
N GLN A 261 -22.46 -2.76 -12.42
CA GLN A 261 -23.55 -1.82 -12.08
C GLN A 261 -22.98 -0.49 -11.57
N ILE A 262 -23.14 0.58 -12.33
CA ILE A 262 -22.68 1.93 -11.99
C ILE A 262 -23.81 2.70 -11.29
N ALA A 263 -23.58 3.17 -10.06
CA ALA A 263 -24.58 3.95 -9.33
C ALA A 263 -24.03 5.16 -8.57
N ASP A 264 -24.82 6.24 -8.50
CA ASP A 264 -24.50 7.45 -7.72
C ASP A 264 -23.18 8.14 -8.11
N ILE A 265 -22.91 8.25 -9.42
CA ILE A 265 -21.66 8.80 -9.96
C ILE A 265 -21.90 10.09 -10.74
N VAL A 266 -20.98 11.05 -10.57
CA VAL A 266 -20.84 12.21 -11.47
C VAL A 266 -19.50 12.13 -12.21
N PHE A 267 -19.56 11.97 -13.52
CA PHE A 267 -18.42 12.05 -14.43
C PHE A 267 -18.20 13.51 -14.85
N VAL A 268 -17.00 14.06 -14.62
CA VAL A 268 -16.62 15.43 -15.00
C VAL A 268 -15.33 15.43 -15.82
N GLY A 269 -15.18 16.40 -16.73
CA GLY A 269 -13.98 16.54 -17.56
C GLY A 269 -13.99 15.65 -18.81
N THR A 270 -12.81 15.38 -19.38
CA THR A 270 -12.72 14.62 -20.63
C THR A 270 -12.80 13.12 -20.35
N LEU A 271 -13.70 12.44 -21.06
CA LEU A 271 -13.68 11.00 -21.24
C LEU A 271 -13.27 10.71 -22.67
N GLN A 272 -12.01 10.36 -22.86
CA GLN A 272 -11.47 9.99 -24.16
C GLN A 272 -11.24 8.47 -24.22
N ASP A 273 -11.63 7.81 -25.32
CA ASP A 273 -11.38 6.39 -25.60
C ASP A 273 -11.88 5.45 -24.48
N CYS A 274 -13.04 5.75 -23.90
CA CYS A 274 -13.64 4.96 -22.81
C CYS A 274 -14.68 3.97 -23.32
N TYR A 275 -14.82 2.82 -22.66
CA TYR A 275 -15.74 1.75 -23.05
C TYR A 275 -16.61 1.33 -21.87
N PHE A 276 -17.92 1.29 -22.05
CA PHE A 276 -18.90 0.75 -21.11
C PHE A 276 -19.62 -0.42 -21.79
N GLU A 277 -19.26 -1.65 -21.44
CA GLU A 277 -19.83 -2.88 -21.99
C GLU A 277 -20.61 -3.67 -20.94
N ASN A 278 -21.82 -4.13 -21.27
CA ASN A 278 -22.68 -4.92 -20.38
C ASN A 278 -22.91 -4.29 -18.99
N CYS A 279 -22.83 -2.96 -18.91
CA CYS A 279 -23.03 -2.19 -17.71
C CYS A 279 -24.51 -1.85 -17.50
N ALA A 280 -24.85 -1.55 -16.26
CA ALA A 280 -26.14 -0.97 -15.90
C ALA A 280 -25.94 0.31 -15.09
N PHE A 281 -26.83 1.27 -15.28
CA PHE A 281 -26.67 2.62 -14.74
C PHE A 281 -27.85 2.96 -13.82
N THR A 282 -27.56 3.49 -12.63
CA THR A 282 -28.55 3.97 -11.67
C THR A 282 -28.08 5.27 -11.03
N ARG A 283 -28.72 6.38 -11.34
CA ARG A 283 -28.30 7.70 -10.84
C ARG A 283 -26.89 8.09 -11.26
N VAL A 284 -26.64 8.08 -12.56
CA VAL A 284 -25.35 8.45 -13.15
C VAL A 284 -25.51 9.75 -13.93
N THR A 285 -24.63 10.70 -13.68
CA THR A 285 -24.62 12.01 -14.33
C THR A 285 -23.27 12.24 -14.99
N PHE A 286 -23.28 12.72 -16.22
CA PHE A 286 -22.14 13.37 -16.85
C PHE A 286 -22.35 14.87 -16.76
N GLN A 287 -21.41 15.61 -16.18
CA GLN A 287 -21.53 17.04 -15.95
C GLN A 287 -20.28 17.76 -16.46
N ASN A 288 -20.47 18.78 -17.30
CA ASN A 288 -19.38 19.54 -17.93
C ASN A 288 -18.33 18.60 -18.56
N ALA A 289 -18.78 17.45 -19.07
CA ALA A 289 -17.93 16.39 -19.56
C ALA A 289 -17.75 16.48 -21.07
N THR A 290 -16.57 16.11 -21.57
CA THR A 290 -16.28 16.01 -23.01
C THR A 290 -16.05 14.55 -23.37
N LEU A 291 -16.97 13.94 -24.11
CA LEU A 291 -16.97 12.52 -24.48
C LEU A 291 -16.40 12.35 -25.90
N ILE A 292 -15.21 11.77 -26.00
CA ILE A 292 -14.51 11.52 -27.27
C ILE A 292 -14.23 10.02 -27.34
N ASN A 293 -14.59 9.36 -28.44
CA ASN A 293 -14.49 7.91 -28.63
C ASN A 293 -14.99 7.13 -27.40
N THR A 294 -16.12 7.56 -26.82
CA THR A 294 -16.68 6.91 -25.64
C THR A 294 -17.84 6.02 -26.05
N PHE A 295 -17.74 4.73 -25.80
CA PHE A 295 -18.66 3.73 -26.33
C PHE A 295 -19.51 3.07 -25.24
N PHE A 296 -20.80 2.91 -25.52
CA PHE A 296 -21.75 2.25 -24.62
C PHE A 296 -22.35 1.03 -25.35
N LYS A 297 -21.80 -0.15 -25.10
CA LYS A 297 -22.14 -1.38 -25.83
C LYS A 297 -22.91 -2.37 -24.96
N ASN A 298 -23.96 -3.00 -25.50
CA ASN A 298 -24.74 -4.04 -24.82
C ASN A 298 -25.32 -3.64 -23.44
N ASN A 299 -25.54 -2.35 -23.23
CA ASN A 299 -26.05 -1.81 -21.96
C ASN A 299 -27.59 -1.82 -21.98
N LYS A 300 -28.22 -2.45 -20.99
CA LYS A 300 -29.68 -2.67 -20.99
C LYS A 300 -30.52 -1.40 -20.78
N LYS A 301 -29.98 -0.34 -20.15
CA LYS A 301 -30.75 0.85 -19.70
C LYS A 301 -29.93 2.15 -19.65
N LEU A 302 -29.63 2.75 -20.81
CA LEU A 302 -28.96 4.07 -20.83
C LEU A 302 -29.88 5.25 -20.43
N LYS A 303 -31.21 5.06 -20.40
CA LYS A 303 -32.21 6.07 -19.98
C LYS A 303 -32.03 6.62 -18.55
N ARG A 304 -31.17 6.01 -17.75
CA ARG A 304 -30.90 6.40 -16.35
C ARG A 304 -29.60 7.21 -16.19
N ILE A 305 -29.05 7.64 -17.32
CA ILE A 305 -27.90 8.51 -17.40
C ILE A 305 -28.41 9.92 -17.72
N TRP A 306 -27.93 10.90 -16.99
CA TRP A 306 -28.17 12.32 -17.26
C TRP A 306 -26.92 13.00 -17.79
N PHE A 307 -27.10 13.95 -18.69
CA PHE A 307 -26.03 14.77 -19.22
C PHE A 307 -26.35 16.23 -18.94
N ILE A 308 -25.39 16.95 -18.36
CA ILE A 308 -25.51 18.36 -18.01
C ILE A 308 -24.32 19.09 -18.64
N GLU A 309 -24.60 20.00 -19.57
CA GLU A 309 -23.58 20.83 -20.25
C GLU A 309 -22.41 20.02 -20.84
N CYS A 310 -22.72 18.86 -21.40
CA CYS A 310 -21.74 17.95 -21.98
C CYS A 310 -21.45 18.25 -23.45
N LYS A 311 -20.29 17.80 -23.90
CA LYS A 311 -19.88 17.76 -25.31
C LYS A 311 -19.61 16.33 -25.72
N ALA A 312 -19.97 15.94 -26.93
CA ALA A 312 -19.63 14.62 -27.46
C ALA A 312 -19.20 14.69 -28.93
N ASP A 313 -18.29 13.82 -29.35
CA ASP A 313 -18.07 13.61 -30.78
C ASP A 313 -19.28 12.92 -31.45
N ARG A 314 -19.32 12.98 -32.78
CA ARG A 314 -20.45 12.46 -33.55
C ARG A 314 -20.66 10.96 -33.38
N ILE A 315 -19.58 10.19 -33.23
CA ILE A 315 -19.67 8.73 -33.12
C ILE A 315 -20.27 8.36 -31.77
N THR A 316 -19.73 8.91 -30.68
CA THR A 316 -20.21 8.76 -29.31
C THR A 316 -21.68 9.15 -29.19
N TYR A 317 -22.07 10.29 -29.79
CA TYR A 317 -23.45 10.77 -29.81
C TYR A 317 -24.41 9.76 -30.46
N GLU A 318 -24.05 9.21 -31.63
CA GLU A 318 -24.89 8.22 -32.31
C GLU A 318 -25.01 6.89 -31.53
N PHE A 319 -23.93 6.45 -30.86
CA PHE A 319 -24.00 5.28 -29.98
C PHE A 319 -24.98 5.48 -28.82
N LEU A 320 -24.89 6.62 -28.13
CA LEU A 320 -25.81 6.97 -27.04
C LEU A 320 -27.26 7.03 -27.53
N LYS A 321 -27.47 7.61 -28.73
CA LYS A 321 -28.79 7.69 -29.38
C LYS A 321 -29.37 6.30 -29.66
N GLN A 322 -28.58 5.41 -30.26
CA GLN A 322 -29.01 4.02 -30.54
C GLN A 322 -29.34 3.25 -29.25
N GLY A 323 -28.60 3.51 -28.17
CA GLY A 323 -28.88 2.96 -26.85
C GLY A 323 -30.06 3.61 -26.10
N ASN A 324 -30.82 4.49 -26.76
CA ASN A 324 -31.97 5.23 -26.21
C ASN A 324 -31.62 6.06 -24.96
N ALA A 325 -30.42 6.64 -24.89
CA ALA A 325 -30.08 7.60 -23.84
C ALA A 325 -30.86 8.92 -24.03
N ASP A 326 -31.12 9.63 -22.94
CA ASP A 326 -31.57 11.02 -23.03
C ASP A 326 -30.36 11.90 -23.36
N LEU A 327 -30.35 12.49 -24.56
CA LEU A 327 -29.24 13.30 -25.05
C LEU A 327 -29.39 14.78 -24.71
N THR A 328 -30.43 15.14 -23.94
CA THR A 328 -30.60 16.50 -23.43
C THR A 328 -29.37 16.91 -22.65
N GLY A 329 -28.83 18.08 -22.95
CA GLY A 329 -27.61 18.59 -22.33
C GLY A 329 -26.30 18.14 -23.00
N ILE A 330 -26.35 17.37 -24.10
CA ILE A 330 -25.18 17.09 -24.94
C ILE A 330 -25.16 18.00 -26.17
N THR A 331 -24.02 18.64 -26.41
CA THR A 331 -23.72 19.37 -27.64
C THR A 331 -22.68 18.61 -28.47
N LEU A 332 -22.80 18.64 -29.81
CA LEU A 332 -21.79 18.02 -30.68
C LEU A 332 -20.52 18.87 -30.73
N ILE A 333 -19.37 18.23 -30.66
CA ILE A 333 -18.08 18.88 -30.94
C ILE A 333 -18.04 19.19 -32.44
N THR A 334 -18.11 20.46 -32.80
CA THR A 334 -17.82 20.93 -34.15
C THR A 334 -16.32 20.82 -34.39
N GLN A 335 -15.93 20.13 -35.47
CA GLN A 335 -14.53 19.98 -35.91
C GLN A 335 -13.82 21.32 -36.05
#